data_AF-A0A2G9U9Z1-F1
#
_entry.id   AF-A0A2G9U9Z1-F1
#
_cell.length_a   1.000
_cell.length_b   1.000
_cell.length_c   1.000
_cell.angle_alpha   90.00
_cell.angle_beta   90.00
_cell.angle_gamma   90.00
#
_symmetry.space_group_name_H-M   'P 1'
#
loop_
_entity.id
_entity.type
_entity.pdbx_description
1 polymer ?
#
loop_
_entity_poly.entity_id
_entity_poly.type
_entity_poly.pdbx_seq_one_letter_code
_entity_poly.pdbx_strand_id
1 'polypeptide(L)'
;MEWMLLHDIMLTGYDENGNTKGEPSLRLKPERLKWEIPEPAVAAIEVSMKVAQGLIDDVEMALLVWTDYGKGFIKKLGVSPDAYLQMVLQYTYYKNQQKFCLTYEASMTRLYREGRTETVRSCTTKSSEFVLSMLDPSKKREERLALLRKACDYHQELYRDAMCGKGVDRHLFALYVIKRYLEEESPFFDRVFPPTYLLSTSQTPLNQVDCEKYGMNAEQRMRLTTAGGKYIFYAFKALTL
;
A
#
# COMPACT_ATOMS: atom_id res chain seq x y z
N MET A 1 -4.99 -6.36 -20.76
CA MET A 1 -4.55 -4.96 -20.68
C MET A 1 -4.08 -4.48 -22.05
N GLU A 2 -3.22 -5.23 -22.75
CA GLU A 2 -2.81 -4.93 -24.13
C GLU A 2 -3.97 -4.81 -25.13
N TRP A 3 -4.98 -5.70 -25.08
CA TRP A 3 -6.12 -5.62 -26.01
C TRP A 3 -6.92 -4.31 -25.88
N MET A 4 -7.17 -3.84 -24.65
CA MET A 4 -7.87 -2.56 -24.43
C MET A 4 -7.02 -1.38 -24.90
N LEU A 5 -5.71 -1.38 -24.64
CA LEU A 5 -4.78 -0.36 -25.14
C LEU A 5 -4.72 -0.35 -26.67
N LEU A 6 -4.60 -1.51 -27.30
CA LEU A 6 -4.60 -1.66 -28.76
C LEU A 6 -5.92 -1.22 -29.37
N HIS A 7 -7.06 -1.61 -28.78
CA HIS A 7 -8.37 -1.19 -29.25
C HIS A 7 -8.53 0.33 -29.13
N ASP A 8 -8.08 0.93 -28.02
CA ASP A 8 -8.23 2.36 -27.82
C ASP A 8 -7.37 3.19 -28.77
N ILE A 9 -6.14 2.73 -29.03
CA ILE A 9 -5.21 3.36 -29.98
C ILE A 9 -5.63 3.14 -31.43
N MET A 10 -6.05 1.93 -31.79
CA MET A 10 -6.26 1.52 -33.20
C MET A 10 -7.69 1.72 -33.69
N LEU A 11 -8.70 1.63 -32.82
CA LEU A 11 -10.12 1.72 -33.19
C LEU A 11 -10.77 3.02 -32.72
N THR A 12 -10.59 3.44 -31.46
CA THR A 12 -11.21 4.67 -30.96
C THR A 12 -10.45 5.92 -31.42
N GLY A 13 -9.11 5.89 -31.31
CA GLY A 13 -8.18 6.92 -31.78
C GLY A 13 -8.31 8.28 -31.07
N TYR A 14 -7.20 8.92 -30.69
CA TYR A 14 -7.19 10.26 -30.10
C TYR A 14 -6.38 11.25 -30.93
N ASP A 15 -6.80 12.52 -30.97
CA ASP A 15 -6.02 13.61 -31.55
C ASP A 15 -4.84 14.02 -30.64
N GLU A 16 -4.01 14.95 -31.11
CA GLU A 16 -2.85 15.48 -30.36
C GLU A 16 -3.20 16.19 -29.04
N ASN A 17 -4.48 16.53 -28.85
CA ASN A 17 -5.02 17.15 -27.64
C ASN A 17 -5.69 16.12 -26.71
N GLY A 18 -5.70 14.83 -27.06
CA GLY A 18 -6.31 13.76 -26.29
C GLY A 18 -7.82 13.63 -26.46
N ASN A 19 -8.42 14.24 -27.48
CA ASN A 19 -9.84 14.07 -27.78
C ASN A 19 -10.05 12.84 -28.67
N THR A 20 -11.17 12.12 -28.49
CA THR A 20 -11.55 11.03 -29.39
C THR A 20 -11.69 11.54 -30.83
N LYS A 21 -11.07 10.87 -31.81
CA LYS A 21 -11.16 11.23 -33.22
C LYS A 21 -12.60 11.05 -33.73
N GLY A 22 -13.13 12.07 -34.38
CA GLY A 22 -14.49 12.09 -34.93
C GLY A 22 -15.17 13.43 -34.65
N GLU A 23 -16.32 13.66 -35.28
CA GLU A 23 -17.14 14.83 -34.97
C GLU A 23 -18.09 14.50 -33.81
N PRO A 24 -18.13 15.32 -32.74
CA PRO A 24 -19.07 15.12 -31.64
C PRO A 24 -20.50 15.22 -32.15
N SER A 25 -21.20 14.09 -32.25
CA SER A 25 -22.60 14.03 -32.69
C SER A 25 -23.57 14.61 -31.66
N LEU A 26 -23.15 14.72 -30.40
CA LEU A 26 -23.95 15.22 -29.28
C LEU A 26 -23.15 16.25 -28.47
N ARG A 27 -23.53 17.53 -28.58
CA ARG A 27 -23.04 18.58 -27.68
C ARG A 27 -23.97 18.70 -26.48
N LEU A 28 -23.83 17.79 -25.52
CA LEU A 28 -24.55 17.89 -24.25
C LEU A 28 -24.07 19.12 -23.47
N LYS A 29 -25.01 19.93 -23.02
CA LYS A 29 -24.70 21.00 -22.06
C LYS A 29 -24.76 20.40 -20.65
N PRO A 30 -23.75 20.63 -19.79
CA PRO A 30 -23.81 20.15 -18.42
C PRO A 30 -25.01 20.78 -17.71
N GLU A 31 -25.82 19.94 -17.06
CA GLU A 31 -26.96 20.40 -16.27
C GLU A 31 -26.59 20.42 -14.79
N ARG A 32 -26.89 21.52 -14.10
CA ARG A 32 -26.68 21.66 -12.66
C ARG A 32 -27.71 20.82 -11.91
N LEU A 33 -27.24 19.86 -11.12
CA LEU A 33 -28.09 19.13 -10.17
C LEU A 33 -28.69 20.11 -9.16
N LYS A 34 -30.02 20.07 -9.02
CA LYS A 34 -30.79 20.89 -8.09
C LYS A 34 -31.25 20.01 -6.94
N TRP A 35 -31.07 20.49 -5.72
CA TRP A 35 -31.46 19.80 -4.49
C TRP A 35 -32.33 20.72 -3.66
N GLU A 36 -33.45 20.21 -3.16
CA GLU A 36 -34.20 20.86 -2.08
C GLU A 36 -33.58 20.42 -0.76
N ILE A 37 -33.07 21.38 0.03
CA ILE A 37 -32.37 21.10 1.29
C ILE A 37 -33.24 21.64 2.43
N PRO A 38 -34.12 20.81 3.01
CA PRO A 38 -34.98 21.24 4.12
C PRO A 38 -34.16 21.46 5.40
N GLU A 39 -34.73 22.17 6.39
CA GLU A 39 -34.03 22.50 7.64
C GLU A 39 -33.39 21.29 8.36
N PRO A 40 -34.03 20.10 8.44
CA PRO A 40 -33.39 18.93 9.03
C PRO A 40 -32.13 18.48 8.27
N ALA A 41 -32.10 18.64 6.95
CA ALA A 41 -30.93 18.34 6.13
C ALA A 41 -29.82 19.38 6.34
N VAL A 42 -30.16 20.65 6.48
CA VAL A 42 -29.18 21.71 6.84
C VAL A 42 -28.52 21.39 8.18
N ALA A 43 -29.31 21.03 9.20
CA ALA A 43 -28.78 20.63 10.51
C ALA A 43 -27.86 19.40 10.41
N ALA A 44 -28.22 18.39 9.61
CA ALA A 44 -27.39 17.20 9.39
C ALA A 44 -26.07 17.53 8.66
N ILE A 45 -26.09 18.47 7.70
CA ILE A 45 -24.90 18.97 7.02
C ILE A 45 -23.97 19.67 8.01
N GLU A 46 -24.49 20.53 8.88
CA GLU A 46 -23.68 21.23 9.88
C GLU A 46 -23.01 20.27 10.87
N VAL A 47 -23.74 19.24 11.33
CA VAL A 47 -23.16 18.18 12.18
C VAL A 47 -22.07 17.43 11.43
N SER A 48 -22.33 17.03 10.19
CA SER A 48 -21.36 16.31 9.35
C SER A 48 -20.12 17.14 9.05
N MET A 49 -20.26 18.46 8.87
CA MET A 49 -19.14 19.38 8.68
C MET A 49 -18.25 19.45 9.92
N LYS A 50 -18.84 19.50 11.13
CA LYS A 50 -18.07 19.46 12.38
C LYS A 50 -17.30 18.15 12.55
N VAL A 51 -17.93 17.02 12.22
CA VAL A 51 -17.27 15.71 12.23
C VAL A 51 -16.13 15.66 11.22
N ALA A 52 -16.36 16.11 9.98
CA ALA A 52 -15.34 16.15 8.94
C ALA A 52 -14.14 17.02 9.34
N GLN A 53 -14.39 18.21 9.91
CA GLN A 53 -13.32 19.08 10.38
C GLN A 53 -12.51 18.42 11.49
N GLY A 54 -13.16 17.80 12.48
CA GLY A 54 -12.46 17.08 13.54
C GLY A 54 -11.60 15.92 13.02
N LEU A 55 -12.05 15.22 11.98
CA LEU A 55 -11.27 14.16 11.34
C LEU A 55 -10.08 14.71 10.55
N ILE A 56 -10.25 15.85 9.86
CA ILE A 56 -9.16 16.53 9.14
C ILE A 56 -8.07 16.96 10.12
N ASP A 57 -8.48 17.52 11.26
CA ASP A 57 -7.55 18.04 12.28
C ASP A 57 -6.80 16.92 13.03
N ASP A 58 -7.33 15.68 13.08
CA ASP A 58 -6.67 14.49 13.70
C ASP A 58 -5.69 13.77 12.76
N VAL A 59 -5.59 14.14 11.48
CA VAL A 59 -4.71 13.48 10.51
C VAL A 59 -3.33 14.13 10.47
N GLU A 60 -2.32 13.39 10.91
CA GLU A 60 -0.92 13.71 10.66
C GLU A 60 -0.41 12.97 9.41
N MET A 61 0.11 13.73 8.44
CA MET A 61 0.66 13.21 7.20
C MET A 61 2.01 13.86 6.88
N ALA A 62 3.00 13.04 6.54
CA ALA A 62 4.30 13.49 6.06
C ALA A 62 4.67 12.78 4.76
N LEU A 63 5.25 13.52 3.81
CA LEU A 63 5.81 12.98 2.58
C LEU A 63 7.33 12.95 2.68
N LEU A 64 7.91 11.74 2.69
CA LEU A 64 9.36 11.55 2.67
C LEU A 64 9.81 11.12 1.28
N VAL A 65 10.64 11.94 0.63
CA VAL A 65 11.26 11.61 -0.65
C VAL A 65 12.71 11.22 -0.43
N TRP A 66 13.01 9.92 -0.56
CA TRP A 66 14.36 9.39 -0.45
C TRP A 66 15.08 9.40 -1.81
N THR A 67 16.23 10.11 -1.90
CA THR A 67 16.98 10.28 -3.16
C THR A 67 18.39 9.72 -3.15
N ASP A 68 18.90 9.28 -2.00
CA ASP A 68 20.31 8.87 -1.86
C ASP A 68 20.62 7.58 -2.63
N TYR A 69 19.64 6.68 -2.69
CA TYR A 69 19.72 5.45 -3.48
C TYR A 69 18.33 4.94 -3.83
N GLY A 70 18.28 3.92 -4.69
CA GLY A 70 17.03 3.25 -5.04
C GLY A 70 17.23 1.77 -5.34
N LYS A 71 16.28 1.18 -6.06
CA LYS A 71 16.26 -0.26 -6.38
C LYS A 71 17.56 -0.79 -7.00
N GLY A 72 18.27 0.04 -7.77
CA GLY A 72 19.54 -0.35 -8.39
C GLY A 72 20.62 -0.70 -7.37
N PHE A 73 20.73 0.08 -6.29
CA PHE A 73 21.62 -0.22 -5.16
C PHE A 73 21.15 -1.48 -4.43
N ILE A 74 19.86 -1.55 -4.09
CA ILE A 74 19.31 -2.65 -3.30
C ILE A 74 19.48 -4.01 -4.02
N LYS A 75 19.27 -4.03 -5.34
CA LYS A 75 19.51 -5.24 -6.16
C LYS A 75 20.96 -5.70 -6.13
N LYS A 76 21.94 -4.79 -6.03
CA LYS A 76 23.36 -5.15 -5.88
C LYS A 76 23.65 -5.83 -4.54
N LEU A 77 22.80 -5.64 -3.52
CA LEU A 77 22.91 -6.33 -2.23
C LEU A 77 22.39 -7.79 -2.29
N GLY A 78 21.71 -8.15 -3.38
CA GLY A 78 21.14 -9.49 -3.60
C GLY A 78 19.80 -9.72 -2.92
N VAL A 79 19.04 -8.66 -2.60
CA VAL A 79 17.73 -8.76 -1.94
C VAL A 79 16.63 -8.06 -2.74
N SER A 80 15.38 -8.50 -2.54
CA SER A 80 14.22 -7.82 -3.10
C SER A 80 14.09 -6.40 -2.52
N PRO A 81 13.90 -5.37 -3.36
CA PRO A 81 13.77 -4.02 -2.84
C PRO A 81 12.47 -3.74 -2.09
N ASP A 82 11.42 -4.53 -2.31
CA ASP A 82 10.21 -4.52 -1.48
C ASP A 82 10.50 -5.08 -0.08
N ALA A 83 11.07 -6.29 -0.01
CA ALA A 83 11.48 -6.93 1.24
C ALA A 83 12.46 -6.06 2.05
N TYR A 84 13.43 -5.44 1.38
CA TYR A 84 14.38 -4.51 2.00
C TYR A 84 13.65 -3.38 2.72
N LEU A 85 12.66 -2.76 2.07
CA LEU A 85 11.95 -1.64 2.65
C LEU A 85 11.01 -2.07 3.76
N GLN A 86 10.38 -3.25 3.66
CA GLN A 86 9.66 -3.85 4.77
C GLN A 86 10.57 -4.02 5.99
N MET A 87 11.82 -4.47 5.81
CA MET A 87 12.79 -4.56 6.92
C MET A 87 13.16 -3.19 7.50
N VAL A 88 13.29 -2.16 6.65
CA VAL A 88 13.52 -0.78 7.10
C VAL A 88 12.33 -0.26 7.91
N LEU A 89 11.10 -0.52 7.49
CA LEU A 89 9.90 -0.14 8.22
C LEU A 89 9.81 -0.84 9.58
N GLN A 90 10.10 -2.16 9.63
CA GLN A 90 10.17 -2.91 10.89
C GLN A 90 11.22 -2.33 11.84
N TYR A 91 12.42 -2.03 11.33
CA TYR A 91 13.50 -1.41 12.13
C TYR A 91 13.09 -0.05 12.66
N THR A 92 12.52 0.80 11.80
CA THR A 92 12.13 2.17 12.15
C THR A 92 11.02 2.16 13.20
N TYR A 93 10.00 1.32 13.02
CA TYR A 93 8.91 1.17 13.99
C TYR A 93 9.44 0.70 15.35
N TYR A 94 10.24 -0.37 15.38
CA TYR A 94 10.78 -0.88 16.64
C TYR A 94 11.70 0.14 17.33
N LYS A 95 12.52 0.86 16.57
CA LYS A 95 13.39 1.91 17.12
C LYS A 95 12.58 3.04 17.77
N ASN A 96 11.45 3.42 17.18
CA ASN A 96 10.57 4.46 17.73
C ASN A 96 9.74 3.95 18.92
N GLN A 97 9.10 2.79 18.76
CA GLN A 97 8.05 2.31 19.67
C GLN A 97 8.55 1.30 20.71
N GLN A 98 9.78 0.79 20.58
CA GLN A 98 10.41 -0.22 21.45
C GLN A 98 9.60 -1.53 21.57
N LYS A 99 8.73 -1.80 20.60
CA LYS A 99 7.92 -3.02 20.51
C LYS A 99 7.68 -3.40 19.05
N PHE A 100 7.46 -4.69 18.81
CA PHE A 100 6.95 -5.17 17.54
C PHE A 100 5.43 -5.00 17.49
N CYS A 101 4.87 -4.90 16.29
CA CYS A 101 3.42 -4.83 16.10
C CYS A 101 2.96 -5.69 14.93
N LEU A 102 1.64 -5.99 14.91
CA LEU A 102 1.03 -6.58 13.75
C LEU A 102 1.20 -5.63 12.56
N THR A 103 1.87 -6.13 11.52
CA THR A 103 2.11 -5.40 10.28
C THR A 103 1.30 -6.02 9.15
N TYR A 104 0.55 -5.18 8.45
CA TYR A 104 -0.19 -5.53 7.25
C TYR A 104 0.58 -5.04 6.02
N GLU A 105 0.76 -5.92 5.05
CA GLU A 105 1.16 -5.57 3.70
C GLU A 105 0.18 -6.21 2.70
N ALA A 106 -0.32 -5.42 1.76
CA ALA A 106 -1.22 -5.92 0.73
C ALA A 106 -0.45 -6.65 -0.38
N SER A 107 -0.79 -7.92 -0.64
CA SER A 107 -0.36 -8.68 -1.82
C SER A 107 -1.56 -9.01 -2.71
N MET A 108 -1.42 -8.82 -4.02
CA MET A 108 -2.52 -9.04 -4.96
C MET A 108 -2.68 -10.52 -5.32
N THR A 109 -3.89 -11.06 -5.27
CA THR A 109 -4.20 -12.45 -5.65
C THR A 109 -4.72 -12.57 -7.10
N ARG A 110 -4.18 -11.76 -8.02
CA ARG A 110 -4.65 -11.66 -9.42
C ARG A 110 -4.47 -12.92 -10.26
N LEU A 111 -3.81 -13.95 -9.72
CA LEU A 111 -3.74 -15.28 -10.31
C LEU A 111 -5.08 -16.03 -10.23
N TYR A 112 -5.99 -15.58 -9.36
CA TYR A 112 -7.31 -16.16 -9.15
C TYR A 112 -8.39 -15.28 -9.78
N ARG A 113 -9.47 -15.91 -10.26
CA ARG A 113 -10.68 -15.21 -10.70
C ARG A 113 -11.23 -14.36 -9.55
N GLU A 114 -11.56 -13.10 -9.84
CA GLU A 114 -12.06 -12.13 -8.86
C GLU A 114 -11.10 -11.88 -7.68
N GLY A 115 -9.82 -12.25 -7.85
CA GLY A 115 -8.78 -12.06 -6.85
C GLY A 115 -8.62 -10.60 -6.46
N ARG A 116 -8.70 -10.34 -5.15
CA ARG A 116 -8.45 -9.04 -4.53
C ARG A 116 -7.04 -9.04 -3.94
N THR A 117 -6.94 -9.10 -2.62
CA THR A 117 -5.66 -9.10 -1.90
C THR A 117 -5.64 -10.19 -0.83
N GLU A 118 -4.44 -10.63 -0.50
CA GLU A 118 -4.08 -11.36 0.72
C GLU A 118 -3.10 -10.51 1.55
N THR A 119 -2.97 -10.79 2.84
CA THR A 119 -2.03 -10.14 3.76
C THR A 119 -0.68 -10.84 3.73
N VAL A 120 0.38 -10.07 3.50
CA VAL A 120 1.75 -10.45 3.89
C VAL A 120 2.01 -9.90 5.28
N ARG A 121 2.37 -10.79 6.22
CA ARG A 121 2.68 -10.42 7.61
C ARG A 121 4.17 -10.14 7.77
N SER A 122 4.60 -8.92 7.46
CA SER A 122 6.03 -8.55 7.39
C SER A 122 6.76 -8.61 8.73
N CYS A 123 6.04 -8.51 9.86
CA CYS A 123 6.62 -8.72 11.20
C CYS A 123 6.71 -10.23 11.50
N THR A 124 7.88 -10.80 11.24
CA THR A 124 8.22 -12.21 11.41
C THR A 124 9.34 -12.38 12.43
N THR A 125 9.60 -13.61 12.88
CA THR A 125 10.77 -13.88 13.72
C THR A 125 12.07 -13.50 13.02
N LYS A 126 12.17 -13.64 11.69
CA LYS A 126 13.36 -13.27 10.91
C LYS A 126 13.54 -11.76 10.81
N SER A 127 12.46 -11.01 10.60
CA SER A 127 12.53 -9.55 10.66
C SER A 127 12.90 -9.07 12.06
N SER A 128 12.35 -9.68 13.12
CA SER A 128 12.70 -9.35 14.51
C SER A 128 14.16 -9.66 14.83
N GLU A 129 14.69 -10.81 14.42
CA GLU A 129 16.11 -11.17 14.56
C GLU A 129 17.01 -10.10 13.92
N PHE A 130 16.69 -9.68 12.68
CA PHE A 130 17.41 -8.60 11.99
C PHE A 130 17.33 -7.27 12.74
N VAL A 131 16.13 -6.83 13.11
CA VAL A 131 15.89 -5.54 13.79
C VAL A 131 16.66 -5.46 15.10
N LEU A 132 16.60 -6.50 15.93
CA LEU A 132 17.32 -6.55 17.20
C LEU A 132 18.84 -6.52 16.98
N SER A 133 19.33 -7.22 15.96
CA SER A 133 20.78 -7.22 15.65
C SER A 133 21.32 -5.85 15.24
N MET A 134 20.48 -4.99 14.67
CA MET A 134 20.85 -3.63 14.27
C MET A 134 20.97 -2.68 15.47
N LEU A 135 20.35 -3.01 16.60
CA LEU A 135 20.39 -2.23 17.84
C LEU A 135 21.41 -2.76 18.86
N ASP A 136 21.91 -3.98 18.67
CA ASP A 136 22.91 -4.60 19.53
C ASP A 136 24.33 -4.16 19.14
N PRO A 137 25.07 -3.44 20.01
CA PRO A 137 26.43 -2.97 19.72
C PRO A 137 27.46 -4.11 19.62
N SER A 138 27.16 -5.29 20.16
CA SER A 138 28.04 -6.46 20.06
C SER A 138 28.02 -7.12 18.68
N LYS A 139 27.00 -6.83 17.86
CA LYS A 139 26.81 -7.45 16.55
C LYS A 139 27.69 -6.85 15.48
N LYS A 140 28.46 -7.73 14.83
CA LYS A 140 29.30 -7.40 13.68
C LYS A 140 28.48 -7.10 12.43
N ARG A 141 29.08 -6.36 11.50
CA ARG A 141 28.44 -5.97 10.23
C ARG A 141 28.02 -7.19 9.41
N GLU A 142 28.84 -8.23 9.39
CA GLU A 142 28.63 -9.46 8.63
C GLU A 142 27.42 -10.22 9.16
N GLU A 143 27.25 -10.28 10.48
CA GLU A 143 26.09 -10.89 11.13
C GLU A 143 24.79 -10.14 10.79
N ARG A 144 24.81 -8.81 10.87
CA ARG A 144 23.66 -7.97 10.51
C ARG A 144 23.26 -8.14 9.04
N LEU A 145 24.24 -8.22 8.14
CA LEU A 145 24.00 -8.45 6.72
C LEU A 145 23.41 -9.84 6.46
N ALA A 146 23.90 -10.87 7.14
CA ALA A 146 23.35 -12.23 7.02
C ALA A 146 21.90 -12.30 7.50
N LEU A 147 21.58 -11.64 8.61
CA LEU A 147 20.21 -11.56 9.14
C LEU A 147 19.29 -10.76 8.23
N LEU A 148 19.76 -9.66 7.64
CA LEU A 148 19.00 -8.90 6.63
C LEU A 148 18.62 -9.78 5.44
N ARG A 149 19.58 -10.51 4.87
CA ARG A 149 19.32 -11.40 3.72
C ARG A 149 18.28 -12.47 4.07
N LYS A 150 18.47 -13.15 5.19
CA LYS A 150 17.55 -14.17 5.69
C LYS A 150 16.12 -13.63 5.89
N ALA A 151 15.99 -12.43 6.44
CA ALA A 151 14.69 -11.80 6.63
C ALA A 151 14.04 -11.39 5.30
N CYS A 152 14.83 -10.87 4.36
CA CYS A 152 14.35 -10.53 3.02
C CYS A 152 13.93 -11.76 2.21
N ASP A 153 14.69 -12.85 2.28
CA ASP A 153 14.38 -14.09 1.56
C ASP A 153 13.07 -14.70 2.09
N TYR A 154 12.89 -14.73 3.40
CA TYR A 154 11.65 -15.21 4.02
C TYR A 154 10.45 -14.31 3.69
N HIS A 155 10.64 -13.00 3.66
CA HIS A 155 9.59 -12.07 3.21
C HIS A 155 9.17 -12.36 1.77
N GLN A 156 10.11 -12.65 0.87
CA GLN A 156 9.80 -13.02 -0.51
C GLN A 156 9.05 -14.36 -0.62
N GLU A 157 9.33 -15.32 0.27
CA GLU A 157 8.54 -16.55 0.38
C GLU A 157 7.09 -16.23 0.77
N LEU A 158 6.89 -15.46 1.84
CA LEU A 158 5.56 -15.03 2.29
C LEU A 158 4.79 -14.29 1.19
N TYR A 159 5.47 -13.42 0.44
CA TYR A 159 4.86 -12.69 -0.66
C TYR A 159 4.37 -13.61 -1.78
N ARG A 160 5.20 -14.60 -2.17
CA ARG A 160 4.82 -15.62 -3.16
C ARG A 160 3.65 -16.48 -2.67
N ASP A 161 3.67 -16.88 -1.41
CA ASP A 161 2.60 -17.67 -0.80
C ASP A 161 1.29 -16.87 -0.76
N ALA A 162 1.33 -15.60 -0.35
CA ALA A 162 0.17 -14.73 -0.37
C ALA A 162 -0.40 -14.54 -1.79
N MET A 163 0.46 -14.31 -2.79
CA MET A 163 0.03 -14.23 -4.20
C MET A 163 -0.64 -15.52 -4.68
N CYS A 164 -0.17 -16.67 -4.21
CA CYS A 164 -0.71 -18.00 -4.50
C CYS A 164 -1.85 -18.40 -3.54
N GLY A 165 -2.48 -17.45 -2.84
CA GLY A 165 -3.64 -17.72 -1.98
C GLY A 165 -3.35 -18.63 -0.78
N LYS A 166 -2.08 -18.77 -0.38
CA LYS A 166 -1.63 -19.57 0.78
C LYS A 166 -1.48 -18.74 2.05
N GLY A 167 -1.91 -17.48 2.02
CA GLY A 167 -2.00 -16.66 3.22
C GLY A 167 -3.10 -17.15 4.17
N VAL A 168 -3.00 -16.74 5.43
CA VAL A 168 -3.91 -17.17 6.49
C VAL A 168 -5.07 -16.19 6.72
N ASP A 169 -4.86 -14.91 6.41
CA ASP A 169 -5.79 -13.85 6.79
C ASP A 169 -7.14 -13.94 6.09
N ARG A 170 -7.18 -14.09 4.75
CA ARG A 170 -8.47 -14.21 4.05
C ARG A 170 -9.17 -15.52 4.39
N HIS A 171 -8.42 -16.59 4.62
CA HIS A 171 -9.00 -17.87 5.04
C HIS A 171 -9.65 -17.75 6.44
N LEU A 172 -8.93 -17.23 7.44
CA LEU A 172 -9.49 -17.01 8.77
C LEU A 172 -10.67 -16.03 8.74
N PHE A 173 -10.61 -15.01 7.91
CA PHE A 173 -11.72 -14.07 7.74
C PHE A 173 -12.97 -14.74 7.17
N ALA A 174 -12.83 -15.61 6.17
CA ALA A 174 -13.94 -16.39 5.62
C ALA A 174 -14.59 -17.28 6.71
N LEU A 175 -13.77 -17.97 7.50
CA LEU A 175 -14.26 -18.77 8.63
C LEU A 175 -14.96 -17.93 9.70
N TYR A 176 -14.42 -16.74 10.00
CA TYR A 176 -15.05 -15.78 10.92
C TYR A 176 -16.43 -15.32 10.41
N VAL A 177 -16.57 -15.03 9.12
CA VAL A 177 -17.85 -14.66 8.51
C VAL A 177 -18.86 -15.82 8.61
N ILE A 178 -18.42 -17.05 8.34
CA ILE A 178 -19.27 -18.24 8.49
C ILE A 178 -19.69 -18.44 9.95
N LYS A 179 -18.77 -18.35 10.91
CA LYS A 179 -19.05 -18.40 12.36
C LYS A 179 -20.13 -17.40 12.74
N ARG A 180 -20.02 -16.15 12.27
CA ARG A 180 -21.01 -15.11 12.55
C ARG A 180 -22.37 -15.41 11.93
N TYR A 181 -22.39 -15.93 10.71
CA TYR A 181 -23.63 -16.31 10.04
C TYR A 181 -24.34 -17.48 10.74
N LEU A 182 -23.58 -18.43 11.28
CA LEU A 182 -24.11 -19.56 12.04
C LEU A 182 -24.39 -19.22 13.51
N GLU A 183 -24.11 -18.00 13.96
CA GLU A 183 -24.25 -17.55 15.36
C GLU A 183 -23.48 -18.42 16.37
N GLU A 184 -22.39 -19.05 15.92
CA GLU A 184 -21.54 -19.90 16.75
C GLU A 184 -20.61 -19.07 17.62
N GLU A 185 -20.25 -19.57 18.80
CA GLU A 185 -19.23 -18.96 19.66
C GLU A 185 -17.86 -19.56 19.39
N SER A 186 -16.81 -18.72 19.44
CA SER A 186 -15.45 -19.21 19.27
C SER A 186 -14.47 -18.30 19.98
N PRO A 187 -13.94 -18.73 21.15
CA PRO A 187 -12.95 -17.96 21.89
C PRO A 187 -11.69 -17.63 21.07
N PHE A 188 -11.38 -18.46 20.08
CA PHE A 188 -10.29 -18.19 19.13
C PHE A 188 -10.61 -16.98 18.27
N PHE A 189 -11.75 -16.97 17.58
CA PHE A 189 -12.12 -15.89 16.67
C PHE A 189 -12.38 -14.58 17.40
N ASP A 190 -12.96 -14.63 18.60
CA ASP A 190 -13.19 -13.45 19.44
C ASP A 190 -11.87 -12.81 19.91
N ARG A 191 -10.79 -13.59 19.98
CA ARG A 191 -9.44 -13.09 20.28
C ARG A 191 -8.71 -12.54 19.06
N VAL A 192 -8.90 -13.10 17.87
CA VAL A 192 -8.14 -12.73 16.67
C VAL A 192 -8.81 -11.70 15.78
N PHE A 193 -10.14 -11.50 15.89
CA PHE A 193 -10.90 -10.53 15.10
C PHE A 193 -11.59 -9.46 15.94
N PRO A 194 -11.67 -8.21 15.44
CA PRO A 194 -10.96 -7.70 14.26
C PRO A 194 -9.45 -7.51 14.56
N PRO A 195 -8.55 -7.81 13.61
CA PRO A 195 -7.13 -7.60 13.81
C PRO A 195 -6.80 -6.10 13.84
N THR A 196 -6.03 -5.67 14.84
CA THR A 196 -5.52 -4.29 14.92
C THR A 196 -4.11 -4.21 14.34
N TYR A 197 -4.00 -3.73 13.10
CA TYR A 197 -2.72 -3.47 12.45
C TYR A 197 -2.23 -2.06 12.79
N LEU A 198 -1.17 -1.97 13.61
CA LEU A 198 -0.56 -0.69 13.96
C LEU A 198 0.39 -0.17 12.88
N LEU A 199 0.85 -1.06 12.00
CA LEU A 199 1.62 -0.71 10.81
C LEU A 199 0.93 -1.30 9.59
N SER A 200 0.33 -0.45 8.76
CA SER A 200 -0.32 -0.85 7.51
C SER A 200 0.43 -0.26 6.33
N THR A 201 0.81 -1.11 5.39
CA THR A 201 1.74 -0.79 4.30
C THR A 201 1.23 -1.32 2.96
N SER A 202 1.60 -0.63 1.88
CA SER A 202 1.41 -1.11 0.52
C SER A 202 2.46 -0.49 -0.38
N GLN A 203 2.83 -1.20 -1.43
CA GLN A 203 3.70 -0.67 -2.47
C GLN A 203 2.88 -0.34 -3.72
N THR A 204 2.92 0.93 -4.14
CA THR A 204 2.37 1.39 -5.42
C THR A 204 3.51 1.87 -6.34
N PRO A 205 3.84 1.11 -7.39
CA PRO A 205 4.89 1.52 -8.33
C PRO A 205 4.53 2.83 -9.05
N LEU A 206 5.44 3.82 -8.99
CA LEU A 206 5.29 5.21 -9.48
C LEU A 206 5.11 5.46 -10.99
N ASN A 207 4.37 4.64 -11.71
CA ASN A 207 4.13 4.84 -13.14
C ASN A 207 2.63 5.01 -13.49
N GLN A 208 1.79 5.42 -12.53
CA GLN A 208 0.33 5.35 -12.69
C GLN A 208 -0.41 6.69 -12.79
N VAL A 209 0.17 7.84 -12.39
CA VAL A 209 -0.54 9.13 -12.46
C VAL A 209 0.33 10.27 -13.00
N ASP A 210 -0.24 11.09 -13.89
CA ASP A 210 0.45 12.22 -14.55
C ASP A 210 0.67 13.43 -13.62
N CYS A 211 -0.14 13.57 -12.57
CA CYS A 211 -0.02 14.65 -11.59
C CYS A 211 1.31 14.58 -10.80
N GLU A 212 1.93 13.41 -10.68
CA GLU A 212 3.23 13.22 -10.05
C GLU A 212 4.40 13.73 -10.91
N LYS A 213 4.15 14.12 -12.17
CA LYS A 213 5.14 14.68 -13.11
C LYS A 213 5.15 16.21 -13.12
N TYR A 214 4.24 16.85 -12.38
CA TYR A 214 4.08 18.30 -12.32
C TYR A 214 5.29 18.94 -11.63
N GLY A 215 5.89 19.96 -12.26
CA GLY A 215 7.07 20.66 -11.72
C GLY A 215 8.43 19.94 -11.87
N MET A 216 8.48 18.76 -12.50
CA MET A 216 9.72 18.01 -12.71
C MET A 216 10.26 18.18 -14.13
N ASN A 217 11.58 18.38 -14.26
CA ASN A 217 12.27 18.46 -15.54
C ASN A 217 12.47 17.06 -16.18
N ALA A 218 12.83 17.02 -17.47
CA ALA A 218 12.96 15.75 -18.22
C ALA A 218 14.00 14.79 -17.62
N GLU A 219 15.09 15.32 -17.05
CA GLU A 219 16.15 14.52 -16.45
C GLU A 219 15.70 13.92 -15.10
N GLN A 220 15.00 14.70 -14.27
CA GLN A 220 14.35 14.24 -13.05
C GLN A 220 13.34 13.14 -13.38
N ARG A 221 12.50 13.35 -14.40
CA ARG A 221 11.51 12.37 -14.89
C ARG A 221 12.17 11.06 -15.31
N MET A 222 13.28 11.11 -16.06
CA MET A 222 14.05 9.91 -16.44
C MET A 222 14.67 9.19 -15.24
N ARG A 223 15.09 9.92 -14.20
CA ARG A 223 15.58 9.32 -12.93
C ARG A 223 14.43 8.73 -12.09
N LEU A 224 13.18 9.18 -12.29
CA LEU A 224 12.00 8.68 -11.58
C LEU A 224 11.31 7.51 -12.30
N THR A 225 11.33 7.49 -13.63
CA THR A 225 10.75 6.44 -14.45
C THR A 225 11.71 5.28 -14.57
N THR A 226 11.46 4.21 -13.82
CA THR A 226 12.10 2.93 -14.09
C THR A 226 11.03 1.85 -14.16
N ALA A 227 11.29 0.76 -14.90
CA ALA A 227 10.37 -0.35 -15.17
C ALA A 227 9.96 -1.21 -13.94
N GLY A 228 9.82 -0.59 -12.76
CA GLY A 228 9.35 -1.23 -11.53
C GLY A 228 8.90 -0.22 -10.48
N GLY A 229 8.61 1.03 -10.88
CA GLY A 229 8.24 2.13 -10.00
C GLY A 229 9.36 2.57 -9.06
N LYS A 230 9.13 3.69 -8.40
CA LYS A 230 9.76 4.03 -7.11
C LYS A 230 8.73 3.81 -6.01
N TYR A 231 9.20 3.90 -4.78
CA TYR A 231 8.44 3.62 -3.57
C TYR A 231 7.89 4.93 -3.01
N ILE A 232 6.57 5.09 -2.95
CA ILE A 232 5.95 6.07 -2.05
C ILE A 232 5.47 5.34 -0.80
N PHE A 233 6.18 5.64 0.28
CA PHE A 233 5.80 5.53 1.69
C PHE A 233 4.52 6.29 2.06
N TYR A 234 3.34 5.68 2.00
CA TYR A 234 2.23 6.11 2.87
C TYR A 234 2.32 5.35 4.20
N ALA A 235 2.97 5.95 5.19
CA ALA A 235 2.88 5.48 6.57
C ALA A 235 1.79 6.29 7.28
N PHE A 236 0.59 5.72 7.37
CA PHE A 236 -0.47 6.31 8.19
C PHE A 236 -0.23 5.95 9.66
N LYS A 237 -0.02 6.96 10.49
CA LYS A 237 -0.07 6.93 11.97
C LYS A 237 0.92 5.95 12.64
N ALA A 238 2.24 6.15 12.49
CA ALA A 238 3.25 5.45 13.31
C ALA A 238 4.59 6.18 13.53
N LEU A 239 4.81 7.33 12.91
CA LEU A 239 6.07 8.06 12.99
C LEU A 239 5.81 9.51 13.40
N THR A 240 5.38 9.71 14.65
CA THR A 240 5.77 10.92 15.36
C THR A 240 7.30 10.88 15.44
N LEU A 241 7.95 11.83 14.75
CA LEU A 241 9.38 12.08 14.79
C LEU A 241 9.78 12.77 16.10
#